data_AF-A0A453A5C3-F1
#
_entry.id   AF-A0A453A5C3-F1
#
_cell.length_a   1.000
_cell.length_b   1.000
_cell.length_c   1.000
_cell.angle_alpha   90.00
_cell.angle_beta   90.00
_cell.angle_gamma   90.00
#
_symmetry.space_group_name_H-M   'P 1'
#
loop_
_entity.id
_entity.type
_entity.pdbx_description
1 polymer ?
#
loop_
_entity_poly.entity_id
_entity_poly.type
_entity_poly.pdbx_seq_one_letter_code
_entity_poly.pdbx_strand_id
1 'polypeptide(L)' 'MPMNRRLHRMVVGQAQVALLARGHAYPYPTCGQAIRKIGNNNHLYCWSCNQHCCALCRTSVQKMSQHFGPTGCKQHTENP' A
#
# COMPACT_ATOMS: atom_id res chain seq x y z
N MET A 1 14.85 1.40 22.84
CA MET A 1 14.11 0.13 22.97
C MET A 1 13.56 -0.26 21.61
N PRO A 2 13.95 -1.39 20.99
CA PRO A 2 13.37 -1.78 19.71
C PRO A 2 11.92 -2.24 19.97
N MET A 3 10.97 -1.45 19.51
CA MET A 3 9.55 -1.76 19.61
C MET A 3 9.27 -3.07 18.85
N ASN A 4 8.63 -4.04 19.52
CA ASN A 4 8.38 -5.37 18.97
C ASN A 4 7.58 -5.26 17.66
N ARG A 5 8.20 -5.64 16.53
CA ARG A 5 7.63 -5.53 15.17
C ARG A 5 6.24 -6.15 15.05
N ARG A 6 5.92 -7.18 15.84
CA ARG A 6 4.58 -7.81 15.85
C ARG A 6 3.53 -6.94 16.54
N LEU A 7 3.89 -6.33 17.67
CA LEU A 7 2.99 -5.44 18.41
C LEU A 7 2.73 -4.16 17.60
N HIS A 8 3.78 -3.61 16.98
CA HIS A 8 3.66 -2.47 16.06
C HIS A 8 2.72 -2.76 14.89
N ARG A 9 2.79 -3.96 14.30
CA ARG A 9 1.86 -4.40 13.25
C ARG A 9 0.41 -4.37 13.72
N MET A 10 0.09 -4.91 14.90
CA MET A 10 -1.29 -4.93 15.40
C MET A 10 -1.86 -3.53 15.62
N VAL A 11 -1.07 -2.64 16.22
CA VAL A 11 -1.49 -1.25 16.50
C VAL A 11 -1.74 -0.49 15.19
N VAL A 12 -0.85 -0.61 14.20
CA VAL A 12 -1.04 0.02 12.88
C VAL A 12 -2.25 -0.55 12.15
N GLY A 13 -2.47 -1.87 12.21
CA GLY A 13 -3.62 -2.52 11.57
C GLY A 13 -4.96 -1.96 12.06
N GLN A 14 -5.13 -1.76 13.37
CA GLN A 14 -6.36 -1.21 13.93
C GLN A 14 -6.65 0.22 13.45
N ALA A 15 -5.63 1.09 13.36
CA ALA A 15 -5.78 2.45 12.85
C ALA A 15 -6.16 2.48 11.36
N GLN A 16 -5.66 1.52 10.58
CA GLN A 16 -5.86 1.47 9.13
C GLN A 16 -7.27 1.01 8.74
N VAL A 17 -7.92 0.15 9.55
CA VAL A 17 -9.33 -0.24 9.39
C VAL A 17 -10.26 0.98 9.42
N ALA A 18 -10.00 1.94 10.33
CA ALA A 18 -10.80 3.18 10.42
C ALA A 18 -10.60 4.10 9.19
N LEU A 19 -9.42 4.08 8.58
CA LEU A 19 -9.11 4.85 7.37
C LEU A 19 -9.80 4.25 6.13
N LEU A 20 -9.86 2.92 5.99
CA LEU A 20 -10.45 2.25 4.82
C LEU A 20 -11.92 2.62 4.55
N ALA A 21 -12.67 3.09 5.55
CA ALA A 21 -14.07 3.49 5.40
C ALA A 21 -14.32 4.73 4.50
N ARG A 22 -13.28 5.46 4.09
CA ARG A 22 -13.40 6.74 3.34
C ARG A 22 -12.86 6.69 1.90
N GLY A 23 -12.72 5.52 1.28
CA GLY A 23 -12.28 5.40 -0.12
C GLY A 23 -12.14 3.97 -0.63
N HIS A 24 -11.63 3.80 -1.85
CA HIS A 24 -11.39 2.47 -2.44
C HIS A 24 -10.29 1.71 -1.70
N ALA A 25 -10.68 0.59 -1.10
CA ALA A 25 -9.79 -0.39 -0.50
C ALA A 25 -9.38 -1.44 -1.54
N TYR A 26 -8.08 -1.68 -1.68
CA TYR A 26 -7.54 -2.69 -2.61
C TYR A 26 -6.96 -3.85 -1.81
N PRO A 27 -7.36 -5.11 -2.09
CA PRO A 27 -6.72 -6.26 -1.44
C PRO A 27 -5.27 -6.39 -1.90
N TYR A 28 -4.35 -6.55 -0.95
CA TYR A 28 -2.95 -6.75 -1.28
C TYR A 28 -2.74 -8.11 -1.96
N PRO A 29 -1.92 -8.19 -3.02
CA PRO A 29 -1.80 -9.42 -3.82
C PRO A 29 -1.26 -10.60 -3.01
N THR A 30 -0.37 -10.34 -2.05
CA THR A 30 0.35 -11.39 -1.31
C THR A 30 -0.38 -11.86 -0.05
N CYS A 31 -1.02 -10.94 0.68
CA CYS A 31 -1.62 -11.23 1.99
C CYS A 31 -3.11 -10.87 2.10
N GLY A 32 -3.75 -10.41 1.03
CA GLY A 32 -5.19 -10.08 0.99
C GLY A 32 -5.61 -8.88 1.83
N GLN A 33 -4.71 -8.32 2.64
CA GLN A 33 -4.97 -7.16 3.50
C GLN A 33 -5.46 -5.98 2.67
N ALA A 34 -6.53 -5.35 3.15
CA ALA A 34 -7.06 -4.16 2.51
C ALA A 34 -6.08 -2.99 2.69
N ILE A 35 -5.63 -2.43 1.57
CA ILE A 35 -4.76 -1.26 1.54
C ILE A 35 -5.47 -0.16 0.79
N ARG A 36 -5.45 1.03 1.38
CA ARG A 36 -6.04 2.22 0.76
C ARG A 36 -4.97 2.99 0.02
N LYS A 37 -5.30 3.46 -1.18
CA LYS A 37 -4.56 4.53 -1.83
C LYS A 37 -4.79 5.85 -1.09
N ILE A 38 -3.72 6.53 -0.69
CA ILE A 38 -3.80 7.82 0.00
C ILE A 38 -3.38 8.91 -0.98
N GLY A 39 -4.28 9.87 -1.21
CA GLY A 39 -4.10 10.89 -2.25
C GLY A 39 -4.07 10.27 -3.65
N ASN A 40 -3.17 10.76 -4.50
CA ASN A 40 -3.02 10.31 -5.88
C ASN A 40 -1.87 9.30 -6.08
N ASN A 41 -1.12 8.93 -5.05
CA ASN A 41 0.06 8.07 -5.18
C ASN A 41 -0.32 6.58 -5.27
N ASN A 42 0.04 5.95 -6.39
CA ASN A 42 -0.17 4.54 -6.65
C ASN A 42 0.87 3.63 -5.98
N HIS A 43 1.89 4.18 -5.31
CA HIS A 43 2.85 3.42 -4.51
C HIS A 43 2.28 3.14 -3.11
N LEU A 44 1.77 1.93 -2.92
CA LEU A 44 1.13 1.49 -1.68
C LEU A 44 2.11 0.68 -0.83
N TYR A 45 1.99 0.78 0.49
CA TYR A 45 2.76 -0.01 1.44
C TYR A 45 1.84 -0.91 2.26
N CYS A 46 2.18 -2.20 2.34
CA CYS A 46 1.50 -3.16 3.17
C CYS A 46 2.22 -3.30 4.52
N TRP A 47 1.59 -2.87 5.60
CA TRP A 47 2.13 -2.97 6.96
C TRP A 47 2.30 -4.42 7.44
N SER A 48 1.39 -5.32 7.02
CA SER A 48 1.46 -6.74 7.38
C SER A 48 2.60 -7.44 6.64
N CYS A 49 2.65 -7.28 5.31
CA CYS A 49 3.67 -7.90 4.47
C CYS A 49 5.04 -7.15 4.53
N ASN A 50 5.06 -5.91 5.02
CA ASN A 50 6.22 -5.01 5.03
C ASN A 50 6.86 -4.84 3.64
N GLN A 51 6.01 -4.74 2.61
CA GLN A 51 6.38 -4.64 1.21
C GLN A 51 5.50 -3.62 0.50
N HIS A 52 5.97 -3.14 -0.64
CA HIS A 52 5.26 -2.16 -1.45
C HIS A 52 4.59 -2.81 -2.66
N CYS A 53 3.47 -2.24 -3.12
CA CYS A 53 2.84 -2.60 -4.38
C CYS A 53 2.33 -1.39 -5.14
N CYS A 54 1.96 -1.60 -6.39
CA CYS A 54 1.32 -0.61 -7.23
C CYS A 54 -0.21 -0.77 -7.19
N ALA A 55 -0.92 0.34 -6.97
CA ALA A 55 -2.39 0.38 -6.97
C ALA A 55 -3.00 0.06 -8.35
N LEU A 56 -2.28 0.33 -9.45
CA LEU A 56 -2.78 0.16 -10.81
C LEU A 56 -2.69 -1.29 -11.28
N CYS A 57 -1.48 -1.86 -11.25
CA CYS A 57 -1.23 -3.22 -11.76
C CYS A 57 -1.24 -4.29 -10.68
N ARG A 58 -1.34 -3.90 -9.39
CA ARG A 58 -1.38 -4.82 -8.24
C ARG A 58 -0.16 -5.74 -8.17
N THR A 59 1.01 -5.28 -8.62
CA THR A 59 2.27 -6.03 -8.49
C THR A 59 3.17 -5.41 -7.43
N SER A 60 4.06 -6.22 -6.85
CA SER A 60 5.02 -5.77 -5.85
C SER A 60 6.05 -4.81 -6.46
N VAL A 61 6.33 -3.72 -5.78
CA VAL A 61 7.29 -2.70 -6.21
C VAL A 61 8.57 -2.87 -5.38
N GLN A 62 9.64 -3.35 -6.02
CA GLN A 62 10.96 -3.48 -5.38
C GLN A 62 11.73 -2.14 -5.39
N LYS A 63 11.67 -1.42 -6.52
CA LYS A 63 12.27 -0.10 -6.68
C LYS A 63 11.31 0.83 -7.42
N MET A 64 11.09 2.02 -6.85
CA MET A 64 10.14 2.99 -7.39
C MET A 64 10.51 3.43 -8.81
N SER A 65 11.79 3.70 -9.07
CA SER A 65 12.31 4.13 -10.38
C SER A 65 12.24 3.07 -11.47
N GLN A 66 12.16 1.78 -11.11
CA GLN A 66 12.02 0.68 -12.08
C GLN A 66 10.57 0.42 -12.44
N HIS A 67 9.64 0.81 -11.56
CA HIS A 67 8.22 0.52 -11.73
C HIS A 67 7.43 1.72 -12.24
N PHE A 68 7.76 2.93 -11.77
CA PHE A 68 7.09 4.15 -12.15
C PHE A 68 7.97 4.95 -13.10
N GLY A 69 7.43 5.34 -14.25
CA GLY A 69 8.17 6.04 -15.29
C GLY A 69 7.49 6.01 -16.65
N PRO A 70 8.17 6.45 -17.72
CA PRO A 70 7.60 6.56 -19.06
C PRO A 70 7.07 5.23 -19.62
N THR A 71 7.74 4.13 -19.30
CA THR A 71 7.39 2.76 -19.73
C THR A 71 6.65 1.98 -18.64
N GLY A 72 6.52 2.55 -17.45
CA GLY A 72 5.98 1.89 -16.27
C GLY A 72 4.58 2.38 -15.89
N CYS A 73 4.14 2.01 -14.69
CA CYS A 73 2.89 2.54 -14.14
C CYS A 73 3.02 4.04 -13.85
N LYS A 74 1.92 4.79 -13.96
CA LYS A 74 1.89 6.18 -13.50
C LYS A 74 1.96 6.21 -11.97
N GLN A 75 2.90 6.96 -11.41
CA GLN A 75 3.01 7.09 -9.95
C GLN A 75 1.83 7.85 -9.37
N HIS A 76 1.42 8.95 -10.01
CA HIS A 76 0.33 9.79 -9.54
C HIS A 76 -0.85 9.72 -10.50
N THR A 77 -2.00 9.25 -10.02
CA THR A 77 -3.28 9.32 -10.74
C THR A 77 -4.37 9.73 -9.78
N GLU A 78 -5.37 10.47 -10.25
CA GLU A 78 -6.57 10.72 -9.46
C GLU A 78 -7.29 9.40 -9.15
N ASN A 79 -7.99 9.36 -8.02
CA ASN A 79 -8.90 8.26 -7.75
C ASN A 79 -10.15 8.46 -8.61
N PRO A 80 -10.70 7.41 -9.23
CA PRO A 80 -12.01 7.50 -9.86
C PRO A 80 -13.11 7.87 -8.84
#